data_AF-A0A8S9ZI53-F1
#
_entry.id   AF-A0A8S9ZI53-F1
#
_cell.length_a   1.000
_cell.length_b   1.000
_cell.length_c   1.000
_cell.angle_alpha   90.00
_cell.angle_beta   90.00
_cell.angle_gamma   90.00
#
_symmetry.space_group_name_H-M   'P 1'
#
loop_
_entity.id
_entity.type
_entity.pdbx_description
1 polymer ?
#
loop_
_entity_poly.entity_id
_entity_poly.type
_entity_poly.pdbx_seq_one_letter_code
_entity_poly.pdbx_strand_id
1 'polypeptide(L)'
;MKINRKRQEGNPLIKYIRNVVFEWDSEIKCDFECSRNCGIIYLSSKYYKQHPGYIETRLNDLKGYRVRVLLVLINIDDPSFLLRDLNLLCYRVQIKLILSYSVEEAAEYVENFKKTENKNLEKELLDISKWKQGT
;
A
#
# COMPACT_ATOMS: atom_id res chain seq x y z
N MET A 1 -3.93 -8.22 7.96
CA MET A 1 -3.48 -6.90 7.48
C MET A 1 -4.05 -5.85 8.41
N LYS A 2 -3.33 -4.77 8.70
CA LYS A 2 -3.90 -3.68 9.51
C LYS A 2 -4.30 -2.51 8.63
N ILE A 3 -5.44 -1.90 8.95
CA ILE A 3 -5.97 -0.75 8.22
C ILE A 3 -6.12 0.41 9.20
N ASN A 4 -5.67 1.59 8.78
CA ASN A 4 -5.67 2.78 9.61
C ASN A 4 -7.08 3.28 9.84
N ARG A 5 -7.62 3.09 11.05
CA ARG A 5 -9.01 3.46 11.35
C ARG A 5 -9.26 4.95 11.16
N LYS A 6 -8.39 5.80 11.70
CA LYS A 6 -8.54 7.25 11.68
C LYS A 6 -8.58 7.85 10.27
N ARG A 7 -8.04 7.15 9.26
CA ARG A 7 -7.89 7.65 7.89
C ARG A 7 -8.69 6.91 6.84
N GLN A 8 -8.94 5.62 7.05
CA GLN A 8 -9.52 4.73 6.05
C GLN A 8 -10.94 4.27 6.42
N GLU A 9 -11.44 4.62 7.62
CA GLU A 9 -12.85 4.42 7.95
C GLU A 9 -13.72 5.21 6.96
N GLY A 10 -14.65 4.50 6.29
CA GLY A 10 -15.49 5.07 5.24
C GLY A 10 -14.89 5.04 3.82
N ASN A 11 -13.63 4.64 3.63
CA ASN A 11 -13.05 4.52 2.28
C ASN A 11 -13.77 3.39 1.48
N PRO A 12 -14.32 3.66 0.29
CA PRO A 12 -14.99 2.64 -0.53
C PRO A 12 -14.08 1.46 -0.92
N LEU A 13 -12.76 1.65 -0.97
CA LEU A 13 -11.76 0.60 -1.24
C LEU A 13 -11.94 -0.61 -0.32
N ILE A 14 -12.29 -0.38 0.94
CA ILE A 14 -12.45 -1.43 1.94
C ILE A 14 -13.53 -2.46 1.54
N LYS A 15 -14.56 -2.06 0.80
CA LYS A 15 -15.63 -2.95 0.31
C LYS A 15 -15.15 -3.99 -0.71
N TYR A 16 -13.97 -3.76 -1.29
CA TYR A 16 -13.37 -4.62 -2.30
C TYR A 16 -12.23 -5.48 -1.75
N ILE A 17 -11.86 -5.31 -0.48
CA ILE A 17 -10.95 -6.21 0.23
C ILE A 17 -11.77 -7.41 0.73
N ARG A 18 -11.66 -8.54 0.04
CA ARG A 18 -12.47 -9.75 0.26
C ARG A 18 -11.63 -11.02 0.42
N ASN A 19 -10.40 -11.02 -0.08
CA ASN A 19 -9.55 -12.21 -0.15
C ASN A 19 -8.48 -12.25 0.95
N VAL A 20 -8.44 -11.27 1.84
CA VAL A 20 -7.50 -11.22 2.97
C VAL A 20 -8.20 -10.74 4.23
N VAL A 21 -7.84 -11.30 5.38
CA VAL A 21 -8.33 -10.84 6.67
C VAL A 21 -7.62 -9.54 7.06
N PHE A 22 -8.40 -8.58 7.56
CA PHE A 22 -7.89 -7.33 8.08
C PHE A 22 -8.49 -6.97 9.44
N GLU A 23 -7.78 -6.12 10.17
CA GLU A 23 -8.21 -5.52 11.42
C GLU A 23 -8.01 -4.00 11.37
N TRP A 24 -8.83 -3.27 12.13
CA TRP A 24 -8.70 -1.84 12.29
C TRP A 24 -7.66 -1.52 13.37
N ASP A 25 -6.70 -0.65 13.05
CA ASP A 25 -5.65 -0.22 13.97
C ASP A 25 -5.55 1.31 13.92
N SER A 26 -5.49 1.94 15.10
CA SER A 26 -5.42 3.42 15.24
C SER A 26 -4.00 3.95 15.46
N GLU A 27 -3.03 3.05 15.62
CA GLU A 27 -1.63 3.34 15.92
C GLU A 27 -0.73 3.23 14.68
N ILE A 28 -1.14 2.47 13.66
CA ILE A 28 -0.40 2.46 12.39
C ILE A 28 -0.45 3.84 11.72
N LYS A 29 0.66 4.24 11.10
CA LYS A 29 0.80 5.55 10.44
C LYS A 29 0.51 5.54 8.94
N CYS A 30 0.81 4.43 8.25
CA CYS A 30 0.40 4.22 6.86
C CYS A 30 -1.12 4.00 6.78
N ASP A 31 -1.66 3.92 5.56
CA ASP A 31 -3.10 3.66 5.37
C ASP A 31 -3.40 2.16 5.45
N PHE A 32 -2.51 1.35 4.87
CA PHE A 32 -2.57 -0.11 4.91
C PHE A 32 -1.21 -0.66 5.31
N GLU A 33 -1.16 -1.44 6.39
CA GLU A 33 0.01 -2.22 6.77
C GLU A 33 -0.23 -3.68 6.36
N CYS A 34 0.25 -4.04 5.16
CA CYS A 34 0.14 -5.40 4.63
C CYS A 34 0.99 -6.37 5.47
N SER A 35 2.14 -5.91 5.93
CA SER A 35 3.03 -6.63 6.85
C SER A 35 3.83 -5.66 7.70
N ARG A 36 4.52 -6.16 8.73
CA ARG A 36 5.46 -5.35 9.54
C ARG A 36 6.52 -4.62 8.69
N ASN A 37 6.78 -5.11 7.47
CA ASN A 37 7.77 -4.56 6.56
C ASN A 37 7.16 -3.86 5.33
N CYS A 38 5.84 -3.85 5.17
CA CYS A 38 5.16 -3.34 3.98
C CYS A 38 4.04 -2.37 4.35
N GLY A 39 4.29 -1.08 4.10
CA GLY A 39 3.35 0.00 4.30
C GLY A 39 2.93 0.63 2.98
N ILE A 40 1.62 0.91 2.86
CA ILE A 40 1.01 1.55 1.71
C ILE A 40 0.33 2.84 2.16
N ILE A 41 0.57 3.92 1.43
CA ILE A 41 -0.24 5.15 1.47
C ILE A 41 -1.13 5.17 0.24
N TYR A 42 -2.41 5.45 0.45
CA TYR A 42 -3.41 5.54 -0.60
C TYR A 42 -3.79 6.99 -0.87
N LEU A 43 -3.78 7.38 -2.13
CA LEU A 43 -4.04 8.74 -2.57
C LEU A 43 -4.94 8.73 -3.80
N SER A 44 -5.98 9.55 -3.84
CA SER A 44 -6.68 9.81 -5.11
C SER A 44 -6.13 11.06 -5.78
N SER A 45 -6.10 11.07 -7.11
CA SER A 45 -5.62 12.23 -7.87
C SER A 45 -6.50 13.47 -7.67
N LYS A 46 -7.82 13.29 -7.47
CA LYS A 46 -8.72 14.36 -7.01
C LYS A 46 -8.31 14.93 -5.65
N TYR A 47 -7.99 14.09 -4.67
CA TYR A 47 -7.59 14.55 -3.34
C TYR A 47 -6.24 15.28 -3.37
N TYR A 48 -5.28 14.80 -4.16
CA TYR A 48 -3.98 15.46 -4.36
C TYR A 48 -4.14 16.89 -4.89
N LYS A 49 -5.01 17.10 -5.89
CA LYS A 49 -5.29 18.45 -6.42
C LYS A 49 -5.90 19.38 -5.37
N GLN A 50 -6.75 18.86 -4.49
CA GLN A 50 -7.42 19.65 -3.45
C GLN A 50 -6.53 19.98 -2.25
N HIS A 51 -5.49 19.17 -1.99
CA HIS A 51 -4.64 19.30 -0.81
C HIS A 51 -3.13 19.28 -1.18
N PRO A 52 -2.61 20.35 -1.81
CA PRO A 52 -1.18 20.47 -2.10
C PRO A 52 -0.33 20.37 -0.82
N GLY A 53 0.82 19.71 -0.87
CA GLY A 53 1.72 19.55 0.28
C GLY A 53 1.36 18.40 1.24
N TYR A 54 0.16 17.82 1.12
CA TYR A 54 -0.27 16.70 1.96
C TYR A 54 0.65 15.48 1.79
N ILE A 55 0.97 15.12 0.54
CA ILE A 55 1.62 13.84 0.29
C ILE A 55 3.07 13.84 0.78
N GLU A 56 3.78 14.95 0.65
CA GLU A 56 5.19 15.11 1.02
C GLU A 56 5.41 14.81 2.51
N THR A 57 4.50 15.27 3.37
CA THR A 57 4.55 14.97 4.80
C THR A 57 4.18 13.51 5.06
N ARG A 58 3.14 13.01 4.40
CA ARG A 58 2.62 11.66 4.59
C ARG A 58 3.59 10.57 4.20
N LEU A 59 4.40 10.76 3.15
CA LEU A 59 5.41 9.79 2.77
C LEU A 59 6.44 9.51 3.89
N ASN A 60 6.61 10.41 4.87
CA ASN A 60 7.45 10.14 6.05
C ASN A 60 6.88 9.05 6.96
N ASP A 61 5.56 8.82 6.94
CA ASP A 61 4.91 7.77 7.71
C ASP A 61 5.29 6.36 7.22
N LEU A 62 5.97 6.28 6.06
CA LEU A 62 6.50 5.04 5.52
C LEU A 62 7.96 4.74 5.92
N LYS A 63 8.63 5.62 6.68
CA LYS A 63 10.06 5.45 7.02
C LYS A 63 10.40 4.15 7.77
N GLY A 64 9.46 3.61 8.53
CA GLY A 64 9.64 2.35 9.29
C GLY A 64 9.53 1.07 8.44
N TYR A 65 9.07 1.17 7.19
CA TYR A 65 8.84 0.01 6.34
C TYR A 65 9.95 -0.17 5.32
N ARG A 66 10.33 -1.43 5.08
CA ARG A 66 11.26 -1.80 4.00
C ARG A 66 10.62 -1.65 2.62
N VAL A 67 9.38 -2.10 2.49
CA VAL A 67 8.56 -1.97 1.27
C VAL A 67 7.61 -0.80 1.49
N ARG A 68 7.83 0.26 0.72
CA ARG A 68 7.12 1.53 0.84
C ARG A 68 6.42 1.82 -0.48
N VAL A 69 5.10 1.94 -0.44
CA VAL A 69 4.27 2.08 -1.64
C VAL A 69 3.38 3.30 -1.52
N LEU A 70 3.37 4.13 -2.56
CA LEU A 70 2.33 5.10 -2.82
C LEU A 70 1.40 4.50 -3.89
N LEU A 71 0.18 4.15 -3.48
CA LEU A 71 -0.87 3.66 -4.36
C LEU A 71 -1.81 4.81 -4.73
N VAL A 72 -1.87 5.14 -6.02
CA VAL A 72 -2.58 6.32 -6.52
C VAL A 72 -3.77 5.89 -7.37
N LEU A 73 -4.98 6.25 -6.93
CA LEU A 73 -6.18 6.17 -7.76
C LEU A 73 -6.22 7.37 -8.73
N ILE A 74 -6.16 7.09 -10.03
CA ILE A 74 -6.31 8.07 -11.10
C ILE A 74 -7.78 8.26 -11.42
N ASN A 75 -8.37 9.34 -10.89
CA ASN A 75 -9.78 9.70 -11.08
C ASN A 75 -9.96 11.15 -11.59
N ILE A 76 -9.08 11.60 -12.48
CA ILE A 76 -9.12 12.89 -13.18
C ILE A 76 -8.85 12.66 -14.67
N ASP A 77 -9.31 13.58 -15.53
CA ASP A 77 -9.24 13.42 -16.99
C ASP A 77 -7.82 13.51 -17.55
N ASP A 78 -7.05 14.52 -17.12
CA ASP A 78 -5.64 14.68 -17.49
C ASP A 78 -4.73 14.57 -16.24
N PRO A 79 -4.09 13.41 -16.02
CA PRO A 79 -3.17 13.19 -14.92
C PRO A 79 -1.70 13.45 -15.28
N SER A 80 -1.37 13.89 -16.50
CA SER A 80 0.01 13.90 -17.01
C SER A 80 1.00 14.66 -16.12
N PHE A 81 0.64 15.88 -15.73
CA PHE A 81 1.47 16.70 -14.82
C PHE A 81 1.59 16.07 -13.42
N LEU A 82 0.46 15.61 -12.87
CA LEU A 82 0.42 14.96 -11.56
C LEU A 82 1.30 13.70 -11.52
N LEU A 83 1.24 12.87 -12.55
CA LEU A 83 2.05 11.65 -12.64
C LEU A 83 3.53 11.97 -12.73
N ARG A 84 3.90 13.01 -13.51
CA ARG A 84 5.28 13.47 -13.58
C ARG A 84 5.79 13.92 -12.20
N ASP A 85 5.01 14.73 -11.50
CA ASP A 85 5.38 15.27 -10.19
C ASP A 85 5.48 14.17 -9.13
N LEU A 86 4.48 13.29 -9.06
CA LEU A 86 4.49 12.15 -8.14
C LEU A 86 5.64 11.17 -8.45
N ASN A 87 5.93 10.92 -9.72
CA ASN A 87 7.04 10.05 -10.09
C ASN A 87 8.39 10.62 -9.64
N LEU A 88 8.63 11.92 -9.88
CA LEU A 88 9.84 12.61 -9.42
C LEU A 88 9.94 12.65 -7.89
N LEU A 89 8.82 12.87 -7.19
CA LEU A 89 8.76 12.80 -5.73
C LEU A 89 9.12 11.41 -5.23
N CYS A 90 8.41 10.38 -5.69
CA CYS A 90 8.62 8.98 -5.30
C CYS A 90 10.06 8.51 -5.59
N TYR A 91 10.63 8.89 -6.73
CA TYR A 91 12.03 8.62 -7.07
C TYR A 91 12.99 9.20 -6.02
N ARG A 92 12.83 10.49 -5.67
CA ARG A 92 13.69 11.17 -4.69
C ARG A 92 13.63 10.54 -3.30
N VAL A 93 12.45 10.10 -2.86
CA VAL A 93 12.26 9.52 -1.52
C VAL A 93 12.35 7.98 -1.50
N GLN A 94 12.68 7.36 -2.63
CA GLN A 94 12.79 5.91 -2.81
C GLN A 94 11.52 5.14 -2.37
N ILE A 95 10.36 5.62 -2.81
CA ILE A 95 9.05 4.99 -2.61
C ILE A 95 8.54 4.48 -3.95
N LYS A 96 7.92 3.31 -3.96
CA LYS A 96 7.35 2.72 -5.18
C LYS A 96 6.03 3.40 -5.49
N LEU A 97 5.89 3.96 -6.69
CA LEU A 97 4.63 4.49 -7.20
C LEU A 97 3.86 3.37 -7.91
N ILE A 98 2.60 3.16 -7.52
CA ILE A 98 1.66 2.26 -8.20
C ILE A 98 0.41 3.06 -8.55
N LEU A 99 -0.07 2.87 -9.77
CA LEU A 99 -1.27 3.52 -10.27
C LEU A 99 -2.41 2.52 -10.31
N SER A 100 -3.61 2.99 -10.01
CA SER A 100 -4.86 2.26 -10.24
C SER A 100 -5.87 3.17 -10.92
N TYR A 101 -6.76 2.61 -11.72
CA TYR A 101 -7.80 3.33 -12.47
C TYR A 101 -9.20 3.05 -11.94
N SER A 102 -9.31 2.13 -10.97
CA SER A 102 -10.53 1.89 -10.22
C SER A 102 -10.23 1.64 -8.74
N VAL A 103 -11.28 1.73 -7.92
CA VAL A 103 -11.19 1.45 -6.47
C VAL A 103 -11.00 -0.04 -6.23
N GLU A 104 -11.62 -0.86 -7.07
CA GLU A 104 -11.50 -2.31 -7.15
C GLU A 104 -10.04 -2.74 -7.39
N GLU A 105 -9.41 -2.16 -8.41
CA GLU A 105 -8.02 -2.45 -8.77
C GLU A 105 -7.08 -2.04 -7.62
N ALA A 106 -7.34 -0.89 -6.99
CA ALA A 106 -6.58 -0.45 -5.81
C ALA A 106 -6.65 -1.47 -4.67
N ALA A 107 -7.84 -2.00 -4.39
CA ALA A 107 -8.03 -3.03 -3.37
C ALA A 107 -7.28 -4.32 -3.74
N GLU A 108 -7.34 -4.74 -5.01
CA GLU A 108 -6.62 -5.92 -5.49
C GLU A 108 -5.10 -5.78 -5.29
N TYR A 109 -4.51 -4.61 -5.57
CA TYR A 109 -3.10 -4.37 -5.28
C TYR A 109 -2.79 -4.54 -3.79
N VAL A 110 -3.59 -3.95 -2.90
CA VAL A 110 -3.42 -4.07 -1.44
C VAL A 110 -3.46 -5.53 -0.99
N GLU A 111 -4.42 -6.31 -1.51
CA GLU A 111 -4.51 -7.75 -1.22
C GLU A 111 -3.30 -8.53 -1.72
N ASN A 112 -2.83 -8.22 -2.93
CA ASN A 112 -1.68 -8.89 -3.55
C ASN A 112 -0.39 -8.61 -2.76
N PHE A 113 -0.22 -7.42 -2.20
CA PHE A 113 0.88 -7.15 -1.27
C PHE A 113 0.81 -8.03 -0.02
N LYS A 114 -0.39 -8.23 0.54
CA LYS A 114 -0.56 -9.13 1.70
C LYS A 114 -0.31 -10.60 1.35
N LYS A 115 -0.85 -11.08 0.22
CA LYS A 115 -0.72 -12.49 -0.20
C LYS A 115 0.73 -12.86 -0.51
N THR A 116 1.50 -11.95 -1.11
CA THR A 116 2.92 -12.17 -1.45
C THR A 116 3.76 -12.46 -0.21
N GLU A 117 3.48 -11.82 0.92
CA GLU A 117 4.16 -12.14 2.19
C GLU A 117 3.90 -13.59 2.62
N ASN A 118 2.63 -14.02 2.61
CA ASN A 118 2.26 -15.37 3.02
C ASN A 118 2.95 -16.44 2.15
N LYS A 119 2.99 -16.22 0.83
CA LYS A 119 3.69 -17.15 -0.09
C LYS A 119 5.18 -17.27 0.20
N ASN A 120 5.85 -16.17 0.56
CA ASN A 120 7.27 -16.21 0.91
C ASN A 120 7.50 -17.02 2.19
N LEU A 121 6.64 -16.85 3.20
CA LEU A 121 6.70 -17.61 4.46
C LEU A 121 6.45 -19.11 4.24
N GLU A 122 5.44 -19.47 3.44
CA GLU A 122 5.16 -20.88 3.08
C GLU A 122 6.35 -21.55 2.40
N LYS A 123 7.02 -20.83 1.49
CA LYS A 123 8.22 -21.31 0.81
C LYS A 123 9.36 -21.55 1.81
N GLU A 124 9.61 -20.61 2.71
CA GLU A 124 10.66 -20.72 3.72
C GLU A 124 10.41 -21.89 4.69
N LEU A 125 9.15 -22.11 5.10
CA LEU A 125 8.76 -23.27 5.91
C LEU A 125 8.97 -24.61 5.19
N LEU A 126 8.70 -24.66 3.88
CA LEU A 126 8.93 -25.84 3.06
C LEU A 126 10.44 -26.16 2.93
N ASP A 127 11.27 -25.14 2.82
CA ASP A 127 12.73 -25.33 2.73
C ASP A 127 13.30 -25.82 4.07
N ILE A 128 12.79 -25.31 5.20
CA ILE A 128 13.15 -25.79 6.55
C ILE A 128 12.74 -27.25 6.76
N SER A 129 11.55 -27.65 6.30
CA SER A 129 11.06 -29.02 6.49
C SER A 129 11.86 -30.03 5.66
N LYS A 130 12.24 -29.67 4.43
CA LYS A 130 13.15 -30.47 3.59
C LYS A 130 14.52 -30.68 4.26
N TRP A 131 15.09 -29.63 4.85
CA TRP A 131 16.38 -29.73 5.55
C TRP A 131 16.32 -30.73 6.71
N LYS A 132 15.23 -30.69 7.50
CA LYS A 132 15.04 -31.61 8.64
C LYS A 132 14.79 -33.07 8.25
N GLN A 133 14.33 -33.34 7.03
CA GLN A 133 14.10 -34.71 6.53
C GLN A 133 15.33 -35.32 5.84
N GLY A 134 16.36 -34.51 5.55
CA GLY A 134 17.61 -34.93 4.92
C GLY A 134 18.76 -35.20 5.90
N THR A 135 18.48 -35.36 7.20
CA THR A 135 19.43 -35.75 8.26
C THR A 135 18.85 -36.93 9.03
#